data_AF-A0A523JEX7-F1
#
_entry.id   AF-A0A523JEX7-F1
#
_cell.length_a   1.000
_cell.length_b   1.000
_cell.length_c   1.000
_cell.angle_alpha   90.00
_cell.angle_beta   90.00
_cell.angle_gamma   90.00
#
_symmetry.space_group_name_H-M   'P 1'
#
loop_
_entity.id
_entity.type
_entity.pdbx_description
1 polymer ?
#
loop_
_entity_poly.entity_id
_entity_poly.type
_entity_poly.pdbx_seq_one_letter_code
_entity_poly.pdbx_strand_id
1 'polypeptide(L)'
;MGFGLTIFILFLVSFSPYLLSAEKINEQIEIVSAAKKTGRPLTLKHLAQEIKNNQVIYIGENHDNSSHHQIQLYIIKTIYNQNKRIAIGMEMFQSKFQDAVNDYIFGNISEKEFLKKTEYNKRWG
;
A
#
# COMPACT_ATOMS: atom_id res chain seq x y z
N MET A 1 -8.06 6.54 -30.30
CA MET A 1 -7.88 5.58 -29.19
C MET A 1 -6.48 5.79 -28.64
N GLY A 2 -6.34 6.24 -27.40
CA GLY A 2 -5.03 6.48 -26.79
C GLY A 2 -5.08 7.47 -25.63
N PHE A 3 -5.63 7.05 -24.50
CA PHE A 3 -5.36 7.72 -23.23
C PHE A 3 -4.28 6.92 -22.52
N GLY A 4 -3.01 7.30 -22.76
CA GLY A 4 -1.89 6.87 -21.94
C GLY A 4 -1.92 7.65 -20.64
N LEU A 5 -2.34 7.01 -19.55
CA LEU A 5 -2.24 7.57 -18.21
C LEU A 5 -0.99 6.98 -17.55
N THR A 6 0.15 7.64 -17.76
CA THR A 6 1.39 7.36 -17.04
C THR A 6 1.28 8.06 -15.67
N ILE A 7 0.84 7.33 -14.65
CA ILE A 7 0.90 7.81 -13.26
C ILE A 7 2.28 7.46 -12.71
N PHE A 8 3.13 8.48 -12.53
CA PHE A 8 4.33 8.41 -11.71
C PHE A 8 3.93 8.57 -10.24
N ILE A 9 4.33 7.62 -9.38
CA ILE A 9 4.31 7.81 -7.92
C ILE A 9 5.76 8.04 -7.48
N LEU A 10 6.01 9.25 -6.98
CA LEU A 10 7.27 9.73 -6.45
C LEU A 10 7.30 9.50 -4.93
N PHE A 11 8.45 9.05 -4.43
CA PHE A 11 8.80 8.84 -3.03
C PHE A 11 8.45 10.02 -2.11
N LEU A 12 7.92 9.74 -0.92
CA LEU A 12 8.14 10.58 0.26
C LEU A 12 8.27 9.71 1.52
N VAL A 13 9.53 9.42 1.87
CA VAL A 13 9.92 9.15 3.25
C VAL A 13 9.64 10.44 4.03
N SER A 14 8.58 10.46 4.81
CA SER A 14 8.30 11.54 5.76
C SER A 14 8.41 10.98 7.17
N PHE A 15 9.61 11.11 7.74
CA PHE A 15 9.84 11.02 9.17
C PHE A 15 8.91 12.03 9.87
N SER A 16 7.89 11.56 10.58
CA SER A 16 7.10 12.38 11.49
C SER A 16 7.36 11.93 12.93
N PRO A 17 7.76 12.83 13.84
CA PRO A 17 8.16 12.48 15.21
C PRO A 17 6.97 12.21 16.16
N TYR A 18 5.79 11.89 15.64
CA TYR A 18 4.66 11.51 16.48
C TYR A 18 4.77 10.04 16.90
N LEU A 19 5.64 9.83 17.90
CA LEU A 19 5.60 8.69 18.81
C LEU A 19 4.19 8.52 19.39
N LEU A 20 3.56 7.38 19.12
CA LEU A 20 2.73 6.72 20.10
C LEU A 20 3.17 5.25 20.16
N SER A 21 3.86 4.94 21.24
CA SER A 21 3.97 3.58 21.75
C SER A 21 2.56 3.06 22.02
N ALA A 22 2.21 1.93 21.43
CA ALA A 22 1.12 1.10 21.89
C ALA A 22 1.58 -0.35 21.77
N GLU A 23 2.07 -0.86 22.90
CA GLU A 23 2.10 -2.29 23.13
C GLU A 23 0.68 -2.72 23.53
N LYS A 24 0.24 -3.84 22.95
CA LYS A 24 -0.71 -4.83 23.50
C LYS A 24 -2.16 -4.84 22.98
N ILE A 25 -2.33 -5.58 21.87
CA ILE A 25 -3.37 -6.61 21.59
C ILE A 25 -4.80 -6.34 22.14
N ASN A 26 -5.46 -5.29 21.66
CA ASN A 26 -6.93 -5.24 21.52
C ASN A 26 -7.35 -4.15 20.50
N GLU A 27 -6.52 -3.90 19.49
CA GLU A 27 -6.45 -2.64 18.77
C GLU A 27 -7.65 -2.42 17.84
N GLN A 28 -8.52 -1.48 18.23
CA GLN A 28 -9.25 -0.65 17.28
C GLN A 28 -8.19 0.14 16.51
N ILE A 29 -7.78 -0.35 15.34
CA ILE A 29 -6.70 0.30 14.60
C ILE A 29 -7.22 1.63 14.05
N GLU A 30 -6.59 2.71 14.49
CA GLU A 30 -6.99 4.06 14.14
C GLU A 30 -6.49 4.44 12.74
N ILE A 31 -7.37 4.30 11.76
CA ILE A 31 -7.07 4.73 10.39
C ILE A 31 -7.30 6.24 10.30
N VAL A 32 -6.23 7.03 10.31
CA VAL A 32 -6.30 8.48 10.24
C VAL A 32 -6.18 8.93 8.78
N SER A 33 -7.16 9.69 8.29
CA SER A 33 -7.07 10.32 6.97
C SER A 33 -6.42 11.69 7.10
N ALA A 34 -5.28 11.89 6.44
CA ALA A 34 -4.64 13.21 6.35
C ALA A 34 -5.53 14.26 5.64
N ALA A 35 -6.48 13.83 4.80
CA ALA A 35 -7.41 14.72 4.12
C ALA A 35 -8.42 15.37 5.08
N LYS A 36 -8.80 14.66 6.15
CA LYS A 36 -9.58 15.23 7.25
C LYS A 36 -8.60 15.61 8.35
N LYS A 37 -8.21 16.90 8.42
CA LYS A 37 -7.35 17.51 9.46
C LYS A 37 -7.92 17.40 10.91
N THR A 38 -8.65 16.35 11.23
CA THR A 38 -9.33 16.10 12.49
C THR A 38 -8.53 15.18 13.39
N GLY A 39 -7.55 14.42 12.85
CA GLY A 39 -6.80 13.40 13.59
C GLY A 39 -7.69 12.27 14.12
N ARG A 40 -8.93 12.17 13.66
CA ARG A 40 -9.90 11.22 14.21
C ARG A 40 -9.76 9.85 13.53
N PRO A 41 -9.84 8.77 14.30
CA PRO A 41 -9.91 7.41 13.75
C PRO A 41 -11.10 7.25 12.81
N LEU A 42 -10.87 6.66 11.65
CA LEU A 42 -11.93 6.25 10.75
C LEU A 42 -12.36 4.82 11.06
N THR A 43 -13.66 4.59 11.09
CA THR A 43 -14.22 3.25 11.02
C THR A 43 -14.02 2.68 9.62
N LEU A 44 -14.01 1.35 9.48
CA LEU A 44 -13.87 0.67 8.18
C LEU A 44 -14.95 1.11 7.17
N LYS A 45 -16.18 1.37 7.66
CA LYS A 45 -17.28 1.88 6.83
C LYS A 45 -17.00 3.28 6.29
N HIS A 46 -16.45 4.17 7.11
CA HIS A 46 -16.07 5.51 6.66
C HIS A 46 -14.87 5.46 5.72
N LEU A 47 -13.87 4.60 6.00
CA LEU A 47 -12.75 4.39 5.09
C LEU A 47 -13.23 3.96 3.69
N ALA A 48 -14.15 3.00 3.62
CA ALA A 48 -14.72 2.55 2.36
C ALA A 48 -15.43 3.67 1.58
N GLN A 49 -16.09 4.60 2.28
CA GLN A 49 -16.72 5.78 1.65
C GLN A 49 -15.69 6.80 1.15
N GLU A 50 -14.63 7.05 1.93
CA GLU A 50 -13.54 7.93 1.52
C GLU A 50 -12.82 7.38 0.28
N ILE A 51 -12.52 6.08 0.28
CA ILE A 51 -11.90 5.37 -0.84
C ILE A 51 -12.68 5.60 -2.14
N LYS A 52 -14.01 5.47 -2.10
CA LYS A 52 -14.87 5.62 -3.29
C LYS A 52 -14.71 6.98 -3.98
N ASN A 53 -14.41 8.02 -3.20
CA ASN A 53 -14.35 9.39 -3.69
C ASN A 53 -12.93 9.83 -4.08
N ASN A 54 -11.91 8.99 -3.87
CA ASN A 54 -10.52 9.33 -4.12
C ASN A 54 -9.91 8.44 -5.22
N GLN A 55 -9.19 9.05 -6.16
CA GLN A 55 -8.54 8.32 -7.26
C GLN A 55 -7.18 7.73 -6.86
N VAL A 56 -6.53 8.30 -5.84
CA VAL A 56 -5.22 7.89 -5.33
C VAL A 56 -5.30 7.83 -3.81
N ILE A 57 -4.84 6.72 -3.23
CA ILE A 57 -4.85 6.48 -1.78
C ILE A 57 -3.43 6.08 -1.38
N TYR A 58 -2.85 6.83 -0.43
CA TYR A 58 -1.57 6.50 0.18
C TYR A 58 -1.80 5.82 1.52
N ILE A 59 -1.11 4.70 1.76
CA ILE A 59 -1.16 3.97 3.02
C ILE A 59 0.26 3.97 3.57
N GLY A 60 0.49 4.72 4.65
CA GLY A 60 1.76 4.67 5.38
C GLY A 60 1.82 3.43 6.27
N GLU A 61 3.02 2.91 6.48
CA GLU A 61 3.28 1.83 7.43
C GLU A 61 4.56 2.10 8.22
N ASN A 62 4.70 1.38 9.32
CA ASN A 62 5.99 1.07 9.92
C ASN A 62 6.36 -0.36 9.49
N HIS A 63 7.52 -0.52 8.81
CA HIS A 63 7.83 -1.64 7.91
C HIS A 63 7.82 -3.07 8.51
N ASP A 64 7.88 -3.20 9.83
CA ASP A 64 7.93 -4.51 10.50
C ASP A 64 6.66 -4.85 11.29
N ASN A 65 5.59 -4.06 11.14
CA ASN A 65 4.36 -4.29 11.88
C ASN A 65 3.38 -5.17 11.08
N SER A 66 3.28 -6.45 11.46
CA SER A 66 2.35 -7.41 10.85
C SER A 66 0.88 -6.97 10.84
N SER A 67 0.45 -6.16 11.81
CA SER A 67 -0.92 -5.60 11.83
C SER A 67 -1.13 -4.60 10.69
N HIS A 68 -0.10 -3.83 10.30
CA HIS A 68 -0.18 -2.93 9.15
C HIS A 68 -0.32 -3.69 7.83
N HIS A 69 0.41 -4.79 7.64
CA HIS A 69 0.28 -5.62 6.44
C HIS A 69 -1.13 -6.20 6.30
N GLN A 70 -1.76 -6.62 7.40
CA GLN A 70 -3.14 -7.10 7.40
C GLN A 70 -4.14 -6.02 6.99
N ILE A 71 -3.94 -4.78 7.47
CA ILE A 71 -4.78 -3.65 7.09
C ILE A 71 -4.62 -3.29 5.62
N GLN A 72 -3.39 -3.23 5.10
CA GLN A 72 -3.14 -2.97 3.69
C GLN A 72 -3.89 -3.98 2.82
N LEU A 73 -3.78 -5.27 3.16
CA LEU A 73 -4.51 -6.32 2.45
C LEU A 73 -6.03 -6.14 2.55
N TYR A 74 -6.55 -5.81 3.73
CA TYR A 74 -7.98 -5.54 3.93
C TYR A 74 -8.45 -4.37 3.06
N ILE A 75 -7.70 -3.27 3.04
CA ILE A 75 -8.00 -2.10 2.22
C ILE A 75 -8.01 -2.49 0.75
N ILE A 76 -6.93 -3.10 0.24
CA ILE A 76 -6.82 -3.54 -1.16
C ILE A 76 -8.03 -4.39 -1.57
N LYS A 77 -8.40 -5.39 -0.75
CA LYS A 77 -9.57 -6.25 -1.00
C LYS A 77 -10.88 -5.44 -1.02
N THR A 78 -11.02 -4.48 -0.11
CA THR A 78 -12.20 -3.60 -0.05
C THR A 78 -12.32 -2.75 -1.31
N ILE A 79 -11.22 -2.13 -1.77
CA ILE A 79 -11.20 -1.35 -3.01
C ILE A 79 -11.52 -2.27 -4.20
N TYR A 80 -10.85 -3.41 -4.30
CA TYR A 80 -11.01 -4.37 -5.38
C TYR A 80 -12.44 -4.91 -5.50
N ASN A 81 -13.15 -5.06 -4.38
CA ASN A 81 -14.54 -5.52 -4.37
C ASN A 81 -15.51 -4.45 -4.86
N GLN A 82 -15.19 -3.18 -4.72
CA GLN A 82 -16.01 -2.07 -5.23
C GLN A 82 -15.66 -1.70 -6.68
N ASN A 83 -14.38 -1.78 -7.05
CA ASN A 83 -13.88 -1.50 -8.38
C ASN A 83 -12.79 -2.51 -8.74
N LYS A 84 -13.04 -3.32 -9.77
CA LYS A 84 -12.09 -4.35 -10.23
C LYS A 84 -10.86 -3.77 -10.93
N ARG A 85 -10.90 -2.49 -11.32
CA ARG A 85 -9.80 -1.77 -11.96
C ARG A 85 -9.04 -0.96 -10.92
N ILE A 86 -8.05 -1.60 -10.30
CA ILE A 86 -7.10 -0.95 -9.39
C ILE A 86 -5.67 -1.17 -9.89
N ALA A 87 -4.79 -0.23 -9.58
CA ALA A 87 -3.35 -0.40 -9.65
C ALA A 87 -2.79 -0.27 -8.24
N ILE A 88 -1.79 -1.07 -7.91
CA ILE A 88 -1.15 -1.06 -6.59
C ILE A 88 0.32 -0.69 -6.82
N GLY A 89 0.72 0.45 -6.28
CA GLY A 89 2.12 0.82 -6.15
C GLY A 89 2.66 0.32 -4.82
N MET A 90 3.86 -0.25 -4.84
CA MET A 90 4.57 -0.69 -3.64
C MET A 90 5.94 -0.01 -3.64
N GLU A 91 6.30 0.62 -2.52
CA GLU A 91 7.57 1.35 -2.39
C GLU A 91 8.79 0.48 -2.73
N MET A 92 8.67 -0.81 -2.46
CA MET A 92 9.73 -1.79 -2.65
C MET A 92 10.10 -1.97 -4.13
N PHE A 93 9.16 -1.76 -5.05
CA PHE A 93 9.32 -2.05 -6.47
C PHE A 93 9.32 -0.77 -7.30
N GLN A 94 10.52 -0.36 -7.71
CA GLN A 94 10.71 0.73 -8.67
C GLN A 94 10.22 0.32 -10.07
N SER A 95 9.83 1.30 -10.89
CA SER A 95 9.29 1.07 -12.24
C SER A 95 10.15 0.19 -13.14
N LYS A 96 11.48 0.28 -13.02
CA LYS A 96 12.43 -0.57 -13.78
C LYS A 96 12.27 -2.07 -13.54
N PHE A 97 11.56 -2.48 -12.48
CA PHE A 97 11.33 -3.87 -12.13
C PHE A 97 9.95 -4.40 -12.54
N GLN A 98 9.14 -3.62 -13.27
CA GLN A 98 7.77 -3.99 -13.61
C GLN A 98 7.67 -5.32 -14.37
N ASP A 99 8.63 -5.63 -15.25
CA ASP A 99 8.63 -6.89 -16.00
C ASP A 99 8.80 -8.10 -15.07
N ALA A 100 9.68 -8.01 -14.06
CA ALA A 100 9.85 -9.07 -13.07
C ALA A 100 8.62 -9.23 -12.17
N VAL A 101 7.94 -8.12 -11.83
CA VAL A 101 6.67 -8.15 -11.08
C VAL A 101 5.58 -8.84 -11.90
N ASN A 102 5.47 -8.51 -13.19
CA ASN A 102 4.49 -9.13 -14.08
C ASN A 102 4.76 -10.63 -14.23
N ASP A 103 6.02 -11.02 -14.50
CA ASP A 103 6.44 -12.42 -14.60
C ASP A 103 6.01 -13.22 -13.37
N TYR A 104 6.20 -12.66 -12.16
CA TYR A 104 5.82 -13.32 -10.92
C TYR A 104 4.31 -13.43 -10.76
N ILE A 105 3.56 -12.35 -11.02
CA ILE A 105 2.08 -12.34 -10.93
C ILE A 105 1.45 -13.35 -11.90
N PHE A 106 2.02 -13.50 -13.11
CA PHE A 106 1.56 -14.47 -14.10
C PHE A 106 2.07 -15.90 -13.86
N GLY A 107 2.89 -16.12 -12.83
CA GLY A 107 3.44 -17.44 -12.50
C GLY A 107 4.55 -17.93 -13.45
N ASN A 108 5.16 -17.03 -14.24
CA ASN A 108 6.25 -17.35 -15.17
C ASN A 108 7.58 -17.61 -14.45
N ILE A 109 7.75 -17.07 -13.24
CA ILE A 109 8.96 -17.23 -12.41
C ILE A 109 8.59 -17.58 -10.98
N SER A 110 9.51 -18.25 -10.28
CA SER A 110 9.39 -18.54 -8.86
C SER A 110 9.57 -17.27 -8.01
N GLU A 111 9.09 -17.30 -6.76
CA GLU A 111 9.33 -16.22 -5.79
C GLU A 111 10.82 -15.96 -5.58
N LYS A 112 11.64 -17.02 -5.51
CA LYS A 112 13.10 -16.90 -5.40
C LYS A 112 13.71 -16.11 -6.56
N GLU A 113 13.26 -16.37 -7.79
CA GLU A 113 13.71 -15.63 -8.97
C GLU A 113 13.18 -14.20 -8.97
N PHE A 114 11.94 -13.99 -8.55
CA PHE A 114 11.33 -12.67 -8.39
C PHE A 114 12.14 -11.78 -7.44
N LEU A 115 12.45 -12.27 -6.23
CA LEU A 115 13.25 -11.54 -5.24
C LEU A 115 14.66 -11.22 -5.77
N LYS A 116 15.26 -12.12 -6.55
CA LYS A 116 16.55 -11.89 -7.20
C LYS A 116 16.45 -10.81 -8.29
N LYS A 117 15.48 -10.91 -9.21
CA LYS A 117 15.29 -9.99 -10.34
C LYS A 117 14.93 -8.57 -9.89
N THR A 118 14.21 -8.44 -8.76
CA THR A 118 13.83 -7.14 -8.19
C THR A 118 14.87 -6.55 -7.24
N GLU A 119 15.97 -7.28 -7.00
CA GLU A 119 17.01 -6.92 -6.04
C GLU A 119 16.47 -6.69 -4.62
N TYR A 120 15.33 -7.32 -4.28
CA TYR A 120 14.56 -7.03 -3.07
C TYR A 120 15.43 -7.10 -1.82
N ASN A 121 16.11 -8.23 -1.61
CA ASN A 121 16.95 -8.47 -0.42
C ASN A 121 18.13 -7.50 -0.28
N LYS A 122 18.59 -6.86 -1.38
CA LYS A 122 19.67 -5.86 -1.31
C LYS A 122 19.18 -4.49 -0.86
N ARG A 123 17.87 -4.24 -0.97
CA ARG A 123 17.25 -2.92 -0.81
C ARG A 123 16.31 -2.85 0.40
N TRP A 124 15.70 -3.98 0.76
CA TRP A 124 14.60 -4.07 1.74
C TRP A 124 14.76 -5.25 2.71
N GLY A 125 15.98 -5.79 2.81
CA GLY A 125 16.30 -7.04 3.53
C GLY A 125 15.78 -7.12 4.94
#